data_AF-A0AAU8W8Q8-F1
#
_entry.id   AF-A0AAU8W8Q8-F1
#
_cell.length_a   1.000
_cell.length_b   1.000
_cell.length_c   1.000
_cell.angle_alpha   90.00
_cell.angle_beta   90.00
_cell.angle_gamma   90.00
#
_symmetry.space_group_name_H-M   'P 1'
#
loop_
_entity.id
_entity.type
_entity.pdbx_description
1 polymer ?
#
loop_
_entity_poly.entity_id
_entity_poly.type
_entity_poly.pdbx_seq_one_letter_code
_entity_poly.pdbx_strand_id
1 'polypeptide(L)'
;MKIIQIIKVNYWLLNCNMAKMLNLSAKALHSIISAIVSNYFFNIVFFPLLGYSMLINYMAVNDFFSYEIVSESLFAVNIFIMTMVAGLMLTMFAVFGSAIFAFSNFASGGKILAPFSTYRPLFLINLIFGFMVGYPIIFTEDKTFPLFVLAISAYLALHYTLFLFGTPRTKVFSLGALLLLSIGGTFFQQELSSRVFENGLRAFGVGGSIPMKLYDDVTPEGVKIVVLLITPKAVYFKQDNATGLIPIEKVKKLVQVTEI
;
A
#
# COMPACT_ATOMS: atom_id res chain seq x y z
N MET A 1 -31.77 20.70 -17.72
CA MET A 1 -32.56 19.51 -17.33
C MET A 1 -32.67 18.44 -18.41
N LYS A 2 -33.05 18.76 -19.67
CA LYS A 2 -33.16 17.79 -20.79
C LYS A 2 -31.86 17.00 -21.08
N ILE A 3 -30.70 17.67 -21.04
CA ILE A 3 -29.40 17.04 -21.30
C ILE A 3 -29.08 15.93 -20.28
N ILE A 4 -29.36 16.17 -18.99
CA ILE A 4 -29.13 15.18 -17.92
C ILE A 4 -30.04 13.96 -18.09
N GLN A 5 -31.29 14.14 -18.53
CA GLN A 5 -32.19 13.04 -18.84
C GLN A 5 -31.71 12.21 -20.04
N ILE A 6 -31.25 12.87 -21.11
CA ILE A 6 -30.71 12.18 -22.30
C ILE A 6 -29.46 11.36 -21.93
N ILE A 7 -28.56 11.93 -21.12
CA ILE A 7 -27.37 11.23 -20.62
C ILE A 7 -27.77 10.01 -19.78
N LYS A 8 -28.74 10.14 -18.88
CA LYS A 8 -29.23 9.00 -18.06
C LYS A 8 -29.82 7.88 -18.90
N VAL A 9 -30.61 8.21 -19.93
CA VAL A 9 -31.24 7.23 -20.82
C VAL A 9 -30.18 6.50 -21.65
N ASN A 10 -29.25 7.24 -22.26
CA ASN A 10 -28.17 6.65 -23.05
C ASN A 10 -27.25 5.78 -22.19
N TYR A 11 -26.93 6.20 -20.97
CA TYR A 11 -26.12 5.42 -20.02
C TYR A 11 -26.81 4.10 -19.66
N TRP A 12 -28.12 4.10 -19.41
CA TRP A 12 -28.88 2.88 -19.11
C TRP A 12 -28.95 1.93 -20.32
N LEU A 13 -29.13 2.45 -21.52
CA LEU A 13 -29.12 1.67 -22.77
C LEU A 13 -27.76 1.00 -22.99
N LEU A 14 -26.67 1.74 -22.82
CA LEU A 14 -25.31 1.20 -22.92
C LEU A 14 -25.05 0.10 -21.88
N ASN A 15 -25.46 0.32 -20.63
CA ASN A 15 -25.36 -0.68 -19.57
C ASN A 15 -26.14 -1.95 -19.89
N CYS A 16 -27.39 -1.84 -20.37
CA CYS A 16 -28.20 -3.00 -20.72
C CYS A 16 -27.58 -3.81 -21.88
N ASN A 17 -27.02 -3.13 -22.89
CA ASN A 17 -26.38 -3.78 -24.02
C ASN A 17 -25.08 -4.48 -23.62
N MET A 18 -24.23 -3.83 -22.83
CA MET A 18 -23.00 -4.43 -22.29
C MET A 18 -23.32 -5.60 -21.34
N ALA A 19 -24.36 -5.48 -20.51
CA ALA A 19 -24.75 -6.53 -19.57
C ALA A 19 -25.19 -7.80 -20.31
N LYS A 20 -25.95 -7.66 -21.40
CA LYS A 20 -26.29 -8.77 -22.31
C LYS A 20 -25.06 -9.40 -22.94
N MET A 21 -24.11 -8.59 -23.40
CA MET A 21 -22.88 -9.08 -24.05
C MET A 21 -21.97 -9.85 -23.07
N LEU A 22 -21.96 -9.46 -21.79
CA LEU A 22 -21.16 -10.09 -20.73
C LEU A 22 -21.91 -11.20 -19.97
N ASN A 23 -23.13 -11.54 -20.37
CA ASN A 23 -23.99 -12.50 -19.70
C ASN A 23 -24.23 -12.17 -18.19
N LEU A 24 -24.34 -10.88 -17.88
CA LEU A 24 -24.57 -10.34 -16.54
C LEU A 24 -25.94 -9.65 -16.45
N SER A 25 -26.49 -9.55 -15.24
CA SER A 25 -27.66 -8.69 -15.03
C SER A 25 -27.27 -7.21 -15.11
N ALA A 26 -28.15 -6.36 -15.67
CA ALA A 26 -27.88 -4.92 -15.78
C ALA A 26 -27.65 -4.24 -14.42
N LYS A 27 -28.32 -4.73 -13.37
CA LYS A 27 -28.08 -4.28 -11.97
C LYS A 27 -26.68 -4.66 -11.48
N ALA A 28 -26.21 -5.87 -11.79
CA ALA A 28 -24.86 -6.31 -11.44
C ALA A 28 -23.80 -5.48 -12.20
N LEU A 29 -23.98 -5.28 -13.50
CA LEU A 29 -23.05 -4.47 -14.29
C LEU A 29 -23.01 -3.01 -13.81
N HIS A 30 -24.16 -2.39 -13.53
CA HIS A 30 -24.21 -1.04 -12.98
C HIS A 30 -23.49 -0.94 -11.62
N SER A 31 -23.67 -1.94 -10.74
CA SER A 31 -22.96 -2.01 -9.46
C SER A 31 -21.44 -2.18 -9.64
N ILE A 32 -21.01 -2.99 -10.60
CA ILE A 32 -19.58 -3.16 -10.93
C ILE A 32 -18.98 -1.86 -11.45
N ILE A 33 -19.63 -1.22 -12.44
CA ILE A 33 -19.16 0.05 -13.01
C ILE A 33 -19.13 1.15 -11.94
N SER A 34 -20.19 1.25 -11.12
CA SER A 34 -20.21 2.21 -10.01
C SER A 34 -19.09 1.95 -9.02
N ALA A 35 -18.81 0.69 -8.68
CA ALA A 35 -17.70 0.34 -7.79
C ALA A 35 -16.35 0.71 -8.41
N ILE A 36 -16.14 0.44 -9.71
CA ILE A 36 -14.90 0.79 -10.42
C ILE A 36 -14.71 2.32 -10.46
N VAL A 37 -15.76 3.07 -10.82
CA VAL A 37 -15.70 4.53 -10.90
C VAL A 37 -15.45 5.14 -9.51
N SER A 38 -16.20 4.72 -8.49
CA SER A 38 -15.99 5.20 -7.12
C SER A 38 -14.61 4.84 -6.58
N ASN A 39 -14.10 3.64 -6.87
CA ASN A 39 -12.75 3.23 -6.50
C ASN A 39 -11.70 4.10 -7.21
N TYR A 40 -11.87 4.32 -8.51
CA TYR A 40 -10.95 5.14 -9.31
C TYR A 40 -10.87 6.58 -8.82
N PHE A 41 -12.02 7.23 -8.60
CA PHE A 41 -12.07 8.59 -8.06
C PHE A 41 -11.46 8.68 -6.65
N PHE A 42 -11.74 7.71 -5.78
CA PHE A 42 -11.13 7.67 -4.46
C PHE A 42 -9.61 7.50 -4.56
N ASN A 43 -9.12 6.58 -5.40
CA ASN A 43 -7.70 6.30 -5.56
C ASN A 43 -6.90 7.49 -6.12
N ILE A 44 -7.49 8.31 -7.00
CA ILE A 44 -6.86 9.54 -7.50
C ILE A 44 -6.53 10.51 -6.37
N VAL A 45 -7.38 10.59 -5.34
CA VAL A 45 -7.17 11.51 -4.21
C VAL A 45 -6.38 10.81 -3.09
N PHE A 46 -6.74 9.57 -2.78
CA PHE A 46 -6.22 8.82 -1.66
C PHE A 46 -4.74 8.46 -1.83
N PHE A 47 -4.31 7.94 -2.98
CA PHE A 47 -2.93 7.49 -3.14
C PHE A 47 -1.91 8.64 -3.06
N PRO A 48 -2.11 9.79 -3.73
CA PRO A 48 -1.20 10.91 -3.57
C PRO A 48 -1.17 11.44 -2.14
N LEU A 49 -2.33 11.56 -1.49
CA LEU A 49 -2.42 12.08 -0.13
C LEU A 49 -1.74 11.14 0.88
N LEU A 50 -2.00 9.84 0.78
CA LEU A 50 -1.34 8.81 1.58
C LEU A 50 0.17 8.81 1.30
N GLY A 51 0.55 8.92 0.03
CA GLY A 51 1.95 8.89 -0.38
C GLY A 51 2.76 10.04 0.17
N TYR A 52 2.24 11.26 0.08
CA TYR A 52 2.86 12.41 0.71
C TYR A 52 2.86 12.32 2.23
N SER A 53 1.78 11.85 2.85
CA SER A 53 1.74 11.69 4.30
C SER A 53 2.83 10.74 4.78
N MET A 54 2.97 9.58 4.11
CA MET A 54 4.01 8.59 4.42
C MET A 54 5.42 9.11 4.14
N LEU A 55 5.62 9.81 3.03
CA LEU A 55 6.91 10.40 2.68
C LEU A 55 7.33 11.48 3.70
N ILE A 56 6.42 12.39 4.06
CA ILE A 56 6.67 13.44 5.06
C ILE A 56 6.98 12.80 6.41
N ASN A 57 6.21 11.80 6.81
CA ASN A 57 6.48 11.04 8.04
C ASN A 57 7.85 10.34 8.00
N TYR A 58 8.22 9.73 6.87
CA TYR A 58 9.52 9.09 6.68
C TYR A 58 10.69 10.09 6.81
N MET A 59 10.56 11.25 6.18
CA MET A 59 11.52 12.36 6.27
C MET A 59 11.64 12.90 7.70
N ALA A 60 10.51 13.06 8.39
CA ALA A 60 10.47 13.51 9.78
C ALA A 60 11.13 12.52 10.74
N VAL A 61 10.82 11.22 10.63
CA VAL A 61 11.42 10.17 11.48
C VAL A 61 12.93 10.02 11.22
N ASN A 62 13.40 10.38 10.02
CA ASN A 62 14.80 10.25 9.65
C ASN A 62 15.60 11.57 9.63
N ASP A 63 15.03 12.66 10.15
CA ASP A 63 15.68 13.97 10.27
C ASP A 63 16.30 14.47 8.95
N PHE A 64 15.58 14.33 7.84
CA PHE A 64 16.02 14.86 6.55
C PHE A 64 14.86 15.45 5.76
N PHE A 65 15.16 16.30 4.79
CA PHE A 65 14.16 16.85 3.89
C PHE A 65 14.69 16.92 2.46
N SER A 66 13.93 16.39 1.51
CA SER A 66 14.26 16.38 0.08
C SER A 66 13.26 17.19 -0.73
N TYR A 67 13.63 18.41 -1.11
CA TYR A 67 12.81 19.25 -1.97
C TYR A 67 12.55 18.59 -3.33
N GLU A 68 13.57 17.94 -3.91
CA GLU A 68 13.47 17.26 -5.20
C GLU A 68 12.39 16.17 -5.21
N ILE A 69 12.29 15.36 -4.15
CA ILE A 69 11.23 14.35 -4.12
C ILE A 69 9.86 14.99 -4.01
N VAL A 70 9.73 16.02 -3.17
CA VAL A 70 8.46 16.69 -2.92
C VAL A 70 7.96 17.43 -4.16
N SER A 71 8.84 18.14 -4.88
CA SER A 71 8.47 18.99 -6.02
C SER A 71 8.53 18.29 -7.38
N GLU A 72 9.52 17.41 -7.61
CA GLU A 72 9.83 16.87 -8.95
C GLU A 72 9.50 15.38 -9.08
N SER A 73 9.34 14.63 -7.97
CA SER A 73 9.23 13.16 -8.01
C SER A 73 7.85 12.61 -7.60
N LEU A 74 6.78 13.39 -7.79
CA LEU A 74 5.38 12.98 -7.59
C LEU A 74 5.09 11.58 -8.12
N PHE A 75 5.57 11.29 -9.32
CA PHE A 75 5.38 10.00 -9.97
C PHE A 75 6.11 8.85 -9.26
N ALA A 76 7.37 9.05 -8.87
CA ALA A 76 8.17 8.04 -8.19
C ALA A 76 7.59 7.70 -6.80
N VAL A 77 7.18 8.71 -6.04
CA VAL A 77 6.52 8.53 -4.74
C VAL A 77 5.24 7.71 -4.90
N ASN A 78 4.43 8.01 -5.91
CA ASN A 78 3.21 7.24 -6.19
C ASN A 78 3.51 5.79 -6.56
N ILE A 79 4.58 5.52 -7.33
CA ILE A 79 5.01 4.15 -7.63
C ILE A 79 5.44 3.40 -6.36
N PHE A 80 6.23 4.02 -5.49
CA PHE A 80 6.68 3.39 -4.24
C PHE A 80 5.51 3.01 -3.35
N ILE A 81 4.54 3.92 -3.24
CA ILE A 81 3.31 3.70 -2.47
C ILE A 81 2.44 2.62 -3.12
N MET A 82 2.30 2.61 -4.45
CA MET A 82 1.56 1.56 -5.13
C MET A 82 2.17 0.19 -4.90
N THR A 83 3.50 0.04 -4.95
CA THR A 83 4.17 -1.22 -4.64
C THR A 83 4.00 -1.63 -3.18
N MET A 84 4.13 -0.68 -2.26
CA MET A 84 3.89 -0.91 -0.83
C MET A 84 2.45 -1.39 -0.59
N VAL A 85 1.46 -0.70 -1.16
CA VAL A 85 0.04 -1.10 -1.06
C VAL A 85 -0.19 -2.45 -1.74
N ALA A 86 0.42 -2.71 -2.90
CA ALA A 86 0.32 -4.02 -3.57
C ALA A 86 0.91 -5.14 -2.70
N GLY A 87 2.04 -4.91 -2.05
CA GLY A 87 2.62 -5.81 -1.06
C GLY A 87 1.66 -6.08 0.10
N LEU A 88 1.09 -5.03 0.69
CA LEU A 88 0.10 -5.14 1.77
C LEU A 88 -1.17 -5.88 1.33
N MET A 89 -1.62 -5.67 0.09
CA MET A 89 -2.76 -6.40 -0.49
C MET A 89 -2.43 -7.87 -0.71
N LEU A 90 -1.22 -8.18 -1.20
CA LEU A 90 -0.76 -9.55 -1.35
C LEU A 90 -0.69 -10.25 0.00
N THR A 91 -0.10 -9.62 1.02
CA THR A 91 -0.08 -10.14 2.40
C THR A 91 -1.49 -10.31 2.95
N MET A 92 -2.39 -9.34 2.73
CA MET A 92 -3.80 -9.43 3.13
C MET A 92 -4.48 -10.66 2.51
N PHE A 93 -4.36 -10.88 1.21
CA PHE A 93 -4.96 -12.05 0.56
C PHE A 93 -4.28 -13.35 1.01
N ALA A 94 -2.96 -13.34 1.17
CA ALA A 94 -2.17 -14.47 1.61
C ALA A 94 -2.52 -14.91 3.03
N VAL A 95 -2.89 -13.99 3.94
CA VAL A 95 -3.24 -14.32 5.34
C VAL A 95 -4.74 -14.44 5.56
N PHE A 96 -5.55 -13.55 4.98
CA PHE A 96 -6.98 -13.41 5.28
C PHE A 96 -7.91 -13.76 4.11
N GLY A 97 -7.38 -14.29 2.99
CA GLY A 97 -8.17 -14.58 1.78
C GLY A 97 -9.43 -15.42 2.03
N SER A 98 -9.32 -16.53 2.75
CA SER A 98 -10.45 -17.39 3.13
C SER A 98 -11.45 -16.69 4.05
N ALA A 99 -10.96 -15.84 4.97
CA ALA A 99 -11.79 -15.03 5.85
C ALA A 99 -12.60 -13.98 5.08
N ILE A 100 -12.00 -13.32 4.06
CA ILE A 100 -12.69 -12.37 3.17
C ILE A 100 -13.88 -13.05 2.49
N PHE A 101 -13.69 -14.24 1.92
CA PHE A 101 -14.77 -15.00 1.26
C PHE A 101 -15.78 -15.61 2.25
N ALA A 102 -15.38 -15.89 3.49
CA ALA A 102 -16.31 -16.40 4.50
C ALA A 102 -17.20 -15.27 5.00
N PHE A 103 -16.60 -14.12 5.28
CA PHE A 103 -17.29 -12.93 5.74
C PHE A 103 -18.17 -12.31 4.65
N SER A 104 -17.82 -12.45 3.37
CA SER A 104 -18.68 -12.00 2.27
C SER A 104 -20.01 -12.77 2.19
N ASN A 105 -20.01 -14.08 2.43
CA ASN A 105 -21.25 -14.87 2.50
C ASN A 105 -22.14 -14.46 3.67
N PHE A 106 -21.53 -14.11 4.82
CA PHE A 106 -22.25 -13.57 5.98
C PHE A 106 -22.83 -12.18 5.70
N ALA A 107 -22.01 -11.26 5.16
CA ALA A 107 -22.41 -9.90 4.84
C ALA A 107 -23.47 -9.82 3.73
N SER A 108 -23.60 -10.85 2.90
CA SER A 108 -24.56 -10.91 1.77
C SER A 108 -25.96 -11.40 2.16
N GLY A 109 -26.26 -11.52 3.46
CA GLY A 109 -27.60 -11.84 3.94
C GLY A 109 -28.12 -13.21 3.50
N GLY A 110 -27.24 -14.21 3.41
CA GLY A 110 -27.61 -15.60 3.10
C GLY A 110 -27.49 -16.01 1.63
N LYS A 111 -27.07 -15.12 0.73
CA LYS A 111 -26.69 -15.50 -0.63
C LYS A 111 -25.27 -16.07 -0.64
N ILE A 112 -25.13 -17.35 -0.94
CA ILE A 112 -23.83 -18.00 -1.15
C ILE A 112 -23.23 -17.42 -2.43
N LEU A 113 -22.21 -16.58 -2.30
CA LEU A 113 -21.52 -15.95 -3.43
C LEU A 113 -20.39 -16.85 -3.99
N ALA A 114 -19.80 -17.68 -3.13
CA ALA A 114 -18.74 -18.62 -3.51
C ALA A 114 -19.01 -20.01 -2.92
N PRO A 115 -18.82 -21.11 -3.69
CA PRO A 115 -18.97 -22.47 -3.17
C PRO A 115 -17.94 -22.81 -2.10
N PHE A 116 -18.31 -23.64 -1.12
CA PHE A 116 -17.43 -24.10 -0.03
C PHE A 116 -16.13 -24.80 -0.52
N SER A 117 -16.11 -25.30 -1.76
CA SER A 117 -14.91 -25.88 -2.39
C SER A 117 -13.81 -24.85 -2.67
N THR A 118 -14.15 -23.58 -2.93
CA THR A 118 -13.20 -22.49 -3.16
C THR A 118 -12.40 -22.13 -1.90
N TYR A 119 -12.96 -22.42 -0.72
CA TYR A 119 -12.36 -22.09 0.58
C TYR A 119 -11.18 -22.97 0.93
N ARG A 120 -11.26 -24.27 0.60
CA ARG A 120 -10.27 -25.26 1.03
C ARG A 120 -8.83 -24.97 0.55
N PRO A 121 -8.59 -24.72 -0.75
CA PRO A 121 -7.23 -24.41 -1.22
C PRO A 121 -6.75 -23.05 -0.68
N LEU A 122 -7.63 -22.04 -0.62
CA LEU A 122 -7.30 -20.73 -0.05
C LEU A 122 -6.96 -20.81 1.44
N PHE A 123 -7.69 -21.62 2.20
CA PHE A 123 -7.44 -21.84 3.62
C PHE A 123 -6.08 -22.51 3.85
N LEU A 124 -5.71 -23.50 3.03
CA LEU A 124 -4.38 -24.12 3.11
C LEU A 124 -3.27 -23.09 2.87
N ILE A 125 -3.42 -22.26 1.84
CA ILE A 125 -2.49 -21.14 1.55
C ILE A 125 -2.44 -20.19 2.75
N ASN A 126 -3.60 -19.80 3.30
CA ASN A 126 -3.66 -18.92 4.47
C ASN A 126 -3.02 -19.52 5.70
N LEU A 127 -3.06 -20.84 5.89
CA LEU A 127 -2.41 -21.51 7.01
C LEU A 127 -0.88 -21.45 6.87
N ILE A 128 -0.36 -21.68 5.67
CA ILE A 128 1.09 -21.59 5.38
C ILE A 128 1.57 -20.14 5.59
N PHE A 129 0.94 -19.16 4.95
CA PHE A 129 1.35 -17.76 5.08
C PHE A 129 1.06 -17.20 6.48
N GLY A 130 -0.02 -17.63 7.12
CA GLY A 130 -0.34 -17.32 8.50
C GLY A 130 0.74 -17.84 9.45
N PHE A 131 1.27 -19.03 9.21
CA PHE A 131 2.42 -19.55 9.95
C PHE A 131 3.69 -18.73 9.65
N MET A 132 3.97 -18.39 8.39
CA MET A 132 5.15 -17.58 8.03
C MET A 132 5.14 -16.19 8.67
N VAL A 133 3.97 -15.54 8.75
CA VAL A 133 3.82 -14.22 9.37
C VAL A 133 3.70 -14.32 10.90
N GLY A 134 3.09 -15.38 11.41
CA GLY A 134 2.94 -15.65 12.84
C GLY A 134 4.21 -16.12 13.52
N TYR A 135 5.11 -16.79 12.79
CA TYR A 135 6.38 -17.29 13.32
C TYR A 135 7.25 -16.17 13.91
N PRO A 136 7.54 -15.06 13.20
CA PRO A 136 8.25 -13.93 13.79
C PRO A 136 7.59 -13.42 15.08
N ILE A 137 6.25 -13.29 15.10
CA ILE A 137 5.53 -12.77 16.28
C ILE A 137 5.71 -13.66 17.52
N ILE A 138 5.89 -14.97 17.35
CA ILE A 138 6.09 -15.88 18.47
C ILE A 138 7.55 -15.86 18.92
N PHE A 139 8.49 -15.86 17.97
CA PHE A 139 9.90 -16.17 18.21
C PHE A 139 10.88 -14.98 18.17
N THR A 140 10.46 -13.77 17.75
CA THR A 140 11.31 -12.55 17.80
C THR A 140 10.97 -11.69 19.01
N GLU A 141 11.97 -10.95 19.52
CA GLU A 141 11.77 -9.99 20.61
C GLU A 141 10.97 -8.76 20.15
N ASP A 142 11.28 -8.21 18.97
CA ASP A 142 10.46 -7.15 18.37
C ASP A 142 9.29 -7.76 17.58
N LYS A 143 8.11 -7.74 18.22
CA LYS A 143 6.84 -8.23 17.66
C LYS A 143 6.00 -7.09 17.08
N THR A 144 6.41 -5.85 17.33
CA THR A 144 5.60 -4.64 17.14
C THR A 144 5.34 -4.40 15.66
N PHE A 145 6.39 -4.50 14.84
CA PHE A 145 6.29 -4.28 13.40
C PHE A 145 5.49 -5.39 12.67
N PRO A 146 5.73 -6.69 12.90
CA PRO A 146 4.88 -7.74 12.31
C PRO A 146 3.41 -7.63 12.73
N LEU A 147 3.13 -7.33 14.00
CA LEU A 147 1.76 -7.10 14.49
C LEU A 147 1.10 -5.89 13.82
N PHE A 148 1.86 -4.81 13.61
CA PHE A 148 1.39 -3.63 12.90
C PHE A 148 1.00 -3.93 11.44
N VAL A 149 1.85 -4.67 10.72
CA VAL A 149 1.55 -5.12 9.35
C VAL A 149 0.32 -6.02 9.32
N LEU A 150 0.21 -6.98 10.25
CA LEU A 150 -0.98 -7.83 10.36
C LEU A 150 -2.25 -7.03 10.65
N ALA A 151 -2.19 -6.01 11.52
CA ALA A 151 -3.32 -5.16 11.83
C ALA A 151 -3.79 -4.37 10.59
N ILE A 152 -2.85 -3.82 9.81
CA ILE A 152 -3.14 -3.16 8.52
C ILE A 152 -3.78 -4.15 7.56
N SER A 153 -3.21 -5.35 7.41
CA SER A 153 -3.75 -6.39 6.53
C SER A 153 -5.14 -6.86 6.96
N ALA A 154 -5.40 -7.04 8.25
CA ALA A 154 -6.71 -7.40 8.78
C ALA A 154 -7.74 -6.29 8.51
N TYR A 155 -7.35 -5.03 8.71
CA TYR A 155 -8.19 -3.89 8.39
C TYR A 155 -8.50 -3.81 6.89
N LEU A 156 -7.50 -3.98 6.01
CA LEU A 156 -7.70 -4.02 4.57
C LEU A 156 -8.65 -5.15 4.16
N ALA A 157 -8.54 -6.33 4.78
CA ALA A 157 -9.44 -7.45 4.52
C ALA A 157 -10.90 -7.09 4.83
N LEU A 158 -11.15 -6.43 5.97
CA LEU A 158 -12.47 -5.91 6.33
C LEU A 158 -12.93 -4.84 5.34
N HIS A 159 -12.07 -3.86 5.03
CA HIS A 159 -12.36 -2.79 4.08
C HIS A 159 -12.80 -3.35 2.73
N TYR A 160 -12.01 -4.24 2.13
CA TYR A 160 -12.31 -4.83 0.82
C TYR A 160 -13.56 -5.71 0.84
N THR A 161 -13.81 -6.43 1.94
CA THR A 161 -15.05 -7.20 2.07
C THR A 161 -16.27 -6.28 2.05
N LEU A 162 -16.26 -5.19 2.83
CA LEU A 162 -17.33 -4.19 2.84
C LEU A 162 -17.43 -3.43 1.52
N PHE A 163 -16.30 -3.15 0.87
CA PHE A 163 -16.24 -2.43 -0.39
C PHE A 163 -16.82 -3.24 -1.56
N LEU A 164 -16.50 -4.52 -1.63
CA LEU A 164 -16.96 -5.41 -2.69
C LEU A 164 -18.43 -5.82 -2.49
N PHE A 165 -18.78 -6.27 -1.28
CA PHE A 165 -20.06 -6.95 -1.01
C PHE A 165 -21.05 -6.14 -0.19
N GLY A 166 -20.64 -5.00 0.39
CA GLY A 166 -21.52 -4.15 1.18
C GLY A 166 -22.48 -3.28 0.36
N THR A 167 -23.44 -2.68 1.06
CA THR A 167 -24.36 -1.67 0.52
C THR A 167 -23.62 -0.37 0.14
N PRO A 168 -24.19 0.50 -0.73
CA PRO A 168 -23.56 1.78 -1.07
C PRO A 168 -23.17 2.63 0.15
N ARG A 169 -24.00 2.65 1.21
CA ARG A 169 -23.72 3.38 2.46
C ARG A 169 -22.49 2.82 3.17
N THR A 170 -22.36 1.50 3.27
CA THR A 170 -21.19 0.86 3.89
C THR A 170 -19.93 1.03 3.04
N LYS A 171 -20.04 1.10 1.71
CA LYS A 171 -18.90 1.40 0.82
C LYS A 171 -18.35 2.80 1.08
N VAL A 172 -19.21 3.83 1.12
CA VAL A 172 -18.81 5.21 1.42
C VAL A 172 -18.18 5.31 2.81
N PHE A 173 -18.80 4.70 3.82
CA PHE A 173 -18.23 4.64 5.17
C PHE A 173 -16.85 3.96 5.18
N SER A 174 -16.71 2.83 4.49
CA SER A 174 -15.44 2.09 4.39
C SER A 174 -14.33 2.92 3.75
N LEU A 175 -14.63 3.71 2.71
CA LEU A 175 -13.68 4.62 2.07
C LEU A 175 -13.27 5.77 3.00
N GLY A 176 -14.23 6.38 3.70
CA GLY A 176 -13.94 7.43 4.68
C GLY A 176 -13.09 6.93 5.86
N ALA A 177 -13.41 5.73 6.36
CA ALA A 177 -12.61 5.06 7.39
C ALA A 177 -11.20 4.75 6.90
N LEU A 178 -11.04 4.29 5.65
CA LEU A 178 -9.73 4.00 5.06
C LEU A 178 -8.88 5.27 5.00
N LEU A 179 -9.46 6.37 4.52
CA LEU A 179 -8.80 7.68 4.50
C LEU A 179 -8.32 8.11 5.88
N LEU A 180 -9.22 8.13 6.87
CA LEU A 180 -8.93 8.59 8.23
C LEU A 180 -7.91 7.70 8.94
N LEU A 181 -8.05 6.38 8.84
CA LEU A 181 -7.16 5.44 9.53
C LEU A 181 -5.80 5.35 8.87
N SER A 182 -5.71 5.44 7.53
CA SER A 182 -4.41 5.43 6.85
C SER A 182 -3.62 6.71 7.13
N ILE A 183 -4.25 7.89 7.05
CA ILE A 183 -3.56 9.16 7.35
C ILE A 183 -3.31 9.30 8.84
N GLY A 184 -4.33 9.09 9.68
CA GLY A 184 -4.20 9.18 11.14
C GLY A 184 -3.22 8.17 11.69
N GLY A 185 -3.23 6.94 11.17
CA GLY A 185 -2.27 5.89 11.53
C GLY A 185 -0.83 6.26 11.18
N THR A 186 -0.62 6.91 10.02
CA THR A 186 0.70 7.38 9.60
C THR A 186 1.35 8.30 10.63
N PHE A 187 0.58 9.22 11.21
CA PHE A 187 1.09 10.18 12.19
C PHE A 187 0.98 9.72 13.65
N PHE A 188 0.13 8.73 13.95
CA PHE A 188 0.00 8.17 15.30
C PHE A 188 1.10 7.15 15.63
N GLN A 189 1.51 6.33 14.65
CA GLN A 189 2.58 5.34 14.79
C GLN A 189 3.73 5.64 13.82
N GLN A 190 4.31 6.83 13.97
CA GLN A 190 5.27 7.42 13.01
C GLN A 190 6.41 6.48 12.66
N GLU A 191 7.07 5.88 13.64
CA GLU A 191 8.19 4.96 13.40
C GLU A 191 7.77 3.70 12.65
N LEU A 192 6.65 3.09 13.01
CA LEU A 192 6.17 1.86 12.37
C LEU A 192 5.71 2.15 10.93
N SER A 193 5.00 3.26 10.73
CA SER A 193 4.59 3.72 9.40
C SER A 193 5.79 4.08 8.52
N SER A 194 6.82 4.72 9.09
CA SER A 194 8.10 4.98 8.42
C SER A 194 8.76 3.68 7.95
N ARG A 195 8.83 2.65 8.80
CA ARG A 195 9.35 1.32 8.43
C ARG A 195 8.56 0.63 7.31
N VAL A 196 7.24 0.83 7.24
CA VAL A 196 6.43 0.30 6.12
C VAL A 196 6.80 1.01 4.81
N PHE A 197 7.01 2.33 4.84
CA PHE A 197 7.46 3.10 3.68
C PHE A 197 8.90 2.73 3.26
N GLU A 198 9.80 2.50 4.22
CA GLU A 198 11.16 2.00 3.98
C GLU A 198 11.17 0.71 3.18
N ASN A 199 10.28 -0.23 3.48
CA ASN A 199 10.18 -1.47 2.70
C ASN A 199 9.81 -1.20 1.23
N GLY A 200 8.98 -0.19 0.97
CA GLY A 200 8.71 0.29 -0.38
C GLY A 200 9.97 0.79 -1.07
N LEU A 201 10.78 1.62 -0.40
CA LEU A 201 12.05 2.13 -0.93
C LEU A 201 13.07 1.00 -1.19
N ARG A 202 13.17 0.03 -0.26
CA ARG A 202 14.05 -1.14 -0.39
C ARG A 202 13.71 -1.99 -1.60
N ALA A 203 12.42 -2.21 -1.86
CA ALA A 203 11.96 -3.00 -2.99
C ALA A 203 12.41 -2.42 -4.35
N PHE A 204 12.63 -1.10 -4.41
CA PHE A 204 13.13 -0.42 -5.61
C PHE A 204 14.65 -0.16 -5.58
N GLY A 205 15.35 -0.56 -4.52
CA GLY A 205 16.79 -0.36 -4.39
C GLY A 205 17.22 1.11 -4.26
N VAL A 206 16.28 2.00 -3.92
CA VAL A 206 16.53 3.46 -3.82
C VAL A 206 16.77 3.92 -2.39
N GLY A 207 16.98 3.01 -1.44
CA GLY A 207 17.21 3.32 -0.03
C GLY A 207 16.29 2.53 0.90
N GLY A 208 15.82 3.17 1.96
CA GLY A 208 15.04 2.55 3.03
C GLY A 208 15.93 2.00 4.16
N SER A 209 16.90 2.79 4.61
CA SER A 209 17.77 2.44 5.74
C SER A 209 18.63 1.19 5.48
N ILE A 210 19.29 1.14 4.31
CA ILE A 210 20.17 0.02 3.91
C ILE A 210 21.62 0.35 4.30
N PRO A 211 22.34 -0.50 5.05
CA PRO A 211 23.76 -0.28 5.33
C PRO A 211 24.61 -0.42 4.07
N MET A 212 25.40 0.61 3.76
CA MET A 212 26.29 0.67 2.60
C MET A 212 27.65 1.29 2.97
N LYS A 213 28.64 1.09 2.11
CA LYS A 213 29.88 1.87 2.08
C LYS A 213 29.81 2.91 0.96
N LEU A 214 29.98 4.17 1.33
CA LEU A 214 30.06 5.31 0.42
C LEU A 214 31.51 5.64 0.11
N TYR A 215 31.84 5.69 -1.18
CA TYR A 215 33.13 6.12 -1.69
C TYR A 215 32.94 7.43 -2.46
N ASP A 216 33.74 8.45 -2.12
CA ASP A 216 33.75 9.74 -2.78
C ASP A 216 35.18 10.28 -2.97
N ASP A 217 35.32 11.52 -3.43
CA ASP A 217 36.63 12.16 -3.61
C ASP A 217 37.38 12.41 -2.31
N VAL A 218 36.67 12.59 -1.20
CA VAL A 218 37.24 12.97 0.11
C VAL A 218 37.57 11.73 0.93
N THR A 219 36.82 10.64 0.74
CA THR A 219 36.88 9.37 1.45
C THR A 219 37.04 8.19 0.48
N PRO A 220 38.22 8.07 -0.16
CA PRO A 220 38.48 7.01 -1.12
C PRO A 220 38.52 5.61 -0.47
N GLU A 221 38.73 5.51 0.84
CA GLU A 221 38.72 4.23 1.59
C GLU A 221 37.29 3.69 1.84
N GLY A 222 36.28 4.57 1.70
CA GLY A 222 34.88 4.25 1.87
C GLY A 222 34.40 4.35 3.31
N VAL A 223 33.31 5.10 3.54
CA VAL A 223 32.71 5.28 4.87
C VAL A 223 31.45 4.42 5.00
N LYS A 224 31.29 3.75 6.14
CA LYS A 224 30.04 3.04 6.47
C LYS A 224 28.94 4.04 6.76
N ILE A 225 27.85 3.93 6.00
CA ILE A 225 26.68 4.79 6.10
C ILE A 225 25.41 3.95 6.05
N VAL A 226 24.30 4.49 6.54
CA VAL A 226 22.96 3.93 6.33
C VAL A 226 22.26 4.78 5.28
N VAL A 227 22.07 4.24 4.07
CA VAL A 227 21.44 4.98 2.98
C VAL A 227 19.94 5.07 3.24
N LEU A 228 19.46 6.30 3.42
CA LEU A 228 18.05 6.60 3.63
C LEU A 228 17.32 6.68 2.28
N LEU A 229 17.89 7.40 1.32
CA LEU A 229 17.24 7.68 0.05
C LEU A 229 18.26 8.08 -1.01
N ILE A 230 18.12 7.54 -2.21
CA ILE A 230 18.88 7.90 -3.40
C ILE A 230 17.93 8.60 -4.37
N THR A 231 18.29 9.82 -4.78
CA THR A 231 17.60 10.59 -5.82
C THR A 231 18.53 10.81 -7.01
N PRO A 232 18.00 11.25 -8.16
CA PRO A 232 18.83 11.63 -9.30
C PRO A 232 19.86 12.73 -9.01
N LYS A 233 19.69 13.55 -7.95
CA LYS A 233 20.65 14.62 -7.61
C LYS A 233 21.48 14.33 -6.36
N ALA A 234 21.01 13.49 -5.43
CA ALA A 234 21.67 13.32 -4.13
C ALA A 234 21.47 11.95 -3.50
N VAL A 235 22.40 11.59 -2.62
CA VAL A 235 22.26 10.47 -1.68
C VAL A 235 22.09 11.05 -0.28
N TYR A 236 20.96 10.73 0.34
CA TYR A 236 20.67 11.02 1.75
C TYR A 236 21.05 9.81 2.59
N PHE A 237 21.81 10.02 3.64
CA PHE A 237 22.34 8.95 4.47
C PHE A 237 22.42 9.34 5.94
N LYS A 238 22.51 8.35 6.82
CA LYS A 238 22.88 8.52 8.22
C LYS A 238 24.28 8.00 8.48
N GLN A 239 25.06 8.76 9.23
CA GLN A 239 26.38 8.40 9.74
C GLN A 239 26.46 8.86 11.19
N ASP A 240 26.79 7.96 12.12
CA ASP A 240 26.96 8.29 13.55
C ASP A 240 25.78 9.09 14.15
N ASN A 241 24.54 8.71 13.81
CA ASN A 241 23.28 9.38 14.16
C ASN A 241 23.08 10.80 13.59
N ALA A 242 23.98 11.29 12.74
CA ALA A 242 23.77 12.51 11.97
C ALA A 242 23.28 12.18 10.55
N THR A 243 22.32 12.95 10.06
CA THR A 243 21.87 12.85 8.67
C THR A 243 22.76 13.71 7.77
N GLY A 244 23.33 13.10 6.74
CA GLY A 244 24.16 13.73 5.72
C GLY A 244 23.51 13.69 4.33
N LEU A 245 24.02 14.56 3.46
CA LEU A 245 23.69 14.61 2.05
C LEU A 245 24.98 14.73 1.23
N ILE A 246 25.07 13.93 0.16
CA ILE A 246 26.11 14.06 -0.84
C ILE A 246 25.49 14.17 -2.24
N PRO A 247 25.88 15.15 -3.07
CA PRO A 247 25.45 15.20 -4.47
C PRO A 247 25.88 13.94 -5.22
N ILE A 248 25.00 13.38 -6.04
CA ILE A 248 25.24 12.09 -6.72
C ILE A 248 26.50 12.14 -7.61
N GLU A 249 26.81 13.32 -8.17
CA GLU A 249 27.99 13.57 -9.02
C GLU A 249 29.32 13.38 -8.27
N LYS A 250 29.31 13.49 -6.93
CA LYS A 250 30.49 13.26 -6.09
C LYS A 250 30.60 11.82 -5.59
N VAL A 251 29.56 11.01 -5.79
CA VAL A 251 29.53 9.62 -5.38
C VAL A 251 30.25 8.78 -6.44
N LYS A 252 31.40 8.21 -6.07
CA LYS A 252 32.14 7.29 -6.94
C LYS A 252 31.56 5.89 -6.93
N LYS A 253 31.17 5.41 -5.74
CA LYS A 253 30.66 4.05 -5.56
C LYS A 253 29.83 3.94 -4.29
N LEU A 254 28.75 3.17 -4.37
CA LEU A 254 27.99 2.66 -3.23
C LEU A 254 28.06 1.13 -3.24
N VAL A 255 28.45 0.54 -2.11
CA VAL A 255 28.54 -0.92 -1.97
C VAL A 255 27.72 -1.35 -0.77
N GLN A 256 26.71 -2.19 -0.98
CA GLN A 256 25.91 -2.72 0.11
C GLN A 256 26.79 -3.56 1.04
N VAL A 257 26.66 -3.33 2.34
CA VAL A 257 27.35 -4.13 3.36
C VAL A 257 26.34 -5.10 3.92
N THR A 258 26.57 -6.40 3.72
CA THR A 258 25.82 -7.42 4.46
C THR A 258 26.40 -7.45 5.86
N GLU A 259 25.65 -7.02 6.87
CA GLU A 259 25.97 -7.39 8.25
C GLU A 259 25.79 -8.92 8.33
N ILE A 260 26.87 -9.62 8.68
CA ILE A 260 26.90 -11.07 8.94
C ILE A 260 26.48 -11.30 10.38
#